data_AF-A0A0F3NZJ0-F1
#
_entry.id   AF-A0A0F3NZJ0-F1
#
_cell.length_a   1.000
_cell.length_b   1.000
_cell.length_c   1.000
_cell.angle_alpha   90.00
_cell.angle_beta   90.00
_cell.angle_gamma   90.00
#
_symmetry.space_group_name_H-M   'P 1'
#
loop_
_entity.id
_entity.type
_entity.pdbx_description
1 polymer ?
#
loop_
_entity_poly.entity_id
_entity_poly.type
_entity_poly.pdbx_seq_one_letter_code
_entity_poly.pdbx_strand_id
1 'polypeptide(L)' 'MHPLEVALMVADYSFKTDTIITAILHDTIEDTTLTKER' A
#
# COMPACT_ATOMS: atom_id res chain seq x y z
N MET A 1 2.88 11.34 3.58
CA MET A 1 2.45 11.46 2.17
C MET A 1 3.01 10.34 1.29
N HIS A 2 4.03 9.61 1.75
CA HIS A 2 4.67 8.47 1.07
C HIS A 2 3.73 7.37 0.52
N PRO A 3 2.75 6.79 1.27
CA PRO A 3 1.93 5.70 0.72
C PRO A 3 1.05 6.09 -0.47
N LEU A 4 0.61 7.35 -0.54
CA LEU A 4 -0.20 7.85 -1.67
C LEU A 4 0.64 8.10 -2.91
N GLU A 5 1.87 8.59 -2.76
CA GLU A 5 2.81 8.78 -3.87
C GLU A 5 3.16 7.43 -4.52
N VAL A 6 3.42 6.41 -3.69
CA VAL A 6 3.64 5.03 -4.16
C VAL A 6 2.39 4.47 -4.83
N ALA A 7 1.21 4.67 -4.25
CA ALA A 7 -0.05 4.19 -4.85
C ALA A 7 -0.35 4.83 -6.21
N LEU A 8 -0.08 6.13 -6.37
CA LEU A 8 -0.23 6.83 -7.65
C LEU A 8 0.76 6.30 -8.70
N MET A 9 2.04 6.14 -8.32
CA MET A 9 3.03 5.55 -9.21
C MET A 9 2.63 4.15 -9.65
N VAL A 10 2.17 3.32 -8.73
CA VAL A 10 1.73 1.95 -9.01
C VAL A 10 0.47 1.93 -9.88
N ALA A 11 -0.47 2.85 -9.67
CA ALA A 11 -1.70 2.95 -10.47
C ALA A 11 -1.40 3.24 -11.96
N ASP A 12 -0.32 3.99 -12.25
CA ASP A 12 0.13 4.23 -13.63
C ASP A 12 0.65 2.96 -14.33
N TYR A 13 1.13 1.97 -13.57
CA TYR A 13 1.64 0.69 -14.10
C TYR A 13 0.66 -0.49 -13.97
N SER A 14 -0.30 -0.43 -13.04
CA SER A 14 -1.21 -1.54 -12.70
C SER A 14 -2.57 -1.06 -12.22
N PHE A 15 -3.61 -1.30 -13.02
CA PHE A 15 -5.00 -0.93 -12.70
C PHE A 15 -5.73 -1.93 -11.79
N LYS A 16 -5.01 -2.90 -11.22
CA LYS A 16 -5.62 -3.86 -10.29
C LYS A 16 -5.81 -3.20 -8.94
N THR A 17 -7.06 -3.13 -8.50
CA THR A 17 -7.44 -2.52 -7.23
C THR A 17 -6.66 -3.09 -6.05
N ASP A 18 -6.43 -4.41 -6.02
CA ASP A 18 -5.68 -5.07 -4.94
C ASP A 18 -4.22 -4.58 -4.84
N THR A 19 -3.60 -4.26 -5.99
CA THR A 19 -2.24 -3.70 -6.02
C THR A 19 -2.22 -2.28 -5.44
N ILE A 20 -3.23 -1.47 -5.77
CA ILE A 20 -3.36 -0.10 -5.25
C ILE A 20 -3.62 -0.12 -3.73
N ILE A 21 -4.50 -1.01 -3.26
CA ILE A 21 -4.75 -1.21 -1.83
C ILE A 21 -3.45 -1.64 -1.12
N THR A 22 -2.70 -2.55 -1.71
CA THR A 22 -1.41 -3.00 -1.16
C THR A 22 -0.41 -1.84 -1.06
N ALA A 23 -0.30 -0.99 -2.09
CA ALA A 23 0.58 0.17 -2.08
C ALA A 23 0.23 1.19 -0.98
N ILE A 24 -1.07 1.40 -0.72
CA ILE A 24 -1.52 2.27 0.38
C ILE A 24 -1.13 1.70 1.75
N LEU A 25 -1.12 0.37 1.90
CA LEU A 25 -0.90 -0.30 3.18
C LEU A 25 0.51 -0.87 3.37
N HIS A 26 1.43 -0.70 2.41
CA HIS A 26 2.66 -1.50 2.33
C HIS A 26 3.57 -1.42 3.56
N ASP A 27 3.64 -0.26 4.23
CA ASP A 27 4.49 -0.06 5.42
C ASP A 27 3.72 -0.23 6.75
N THR A 28 2.41 -0.48 6.73
CA THR A 28 1.58 -0.44 7.94
C THR A 28 1.96 -1.45 9.02
N ILE A 29 2.51 -2.60 8.63
CA ILE A 29 2.97 -3.64 9.56
C ILE A 29 4.35 -3.30 10.16
N GLU A 30 5.15 -2.49 9.47
CA GLU A 30 6.50 -2.08 9.90
C GLU A 30 6.45 -0.79 10.74
N ASP A 31 5.68 0.20 10.29
CA ASP A 31 5.65 1.55 10.87
C ASP A 31 4.66 1.71 12.04
N THR A 32 3.80 0.71 12.28
CA THR A 32 2.75 0.79 13.31
C THR A 32 2.70 -0.45 14.19
N THR A 33 1.88 -0.42 15.24
CA THR A 33 1.65 -1.59 16.11
C THR A 33 0.68 -2.61 15.52
N LEU A 34 0.20 -2.40 14.28
CA LEU A 34 -0.71 -3.31 13.60
C LEU A 34 0.02 -4.58 13.17
N THR A 35 -0.67 -5.71 13.23
CA THR A 35 -0.15 -7.01 12.81
C THR A 35 -1.12 -7.67 11.84
N LYS A 36 -0.61 -8.59 11.03
CA LYS A 36 -1.48 -9.45 10.23
C LYS A 36 -2.17 -10.44 11.16
N GLU A 37 -3.46 -10.62 10.95
CA GLU A 37 -4.17 -11.74 11.56
C GLU A 37 -3.58 -13.06 11.05
N ARG A 38 -3.64 -14.10 11.90
CA ARG A 38 -3.02 -15.41 11.65
C ARG A 38 -3.87 -16.29 10.75
#